data_AF-G5CAG1-F1
#
_entry.id   AF-G5CAG1-F1
#
_cell.length_a   1.000
_cell.length_b   1.000
_cell.length_c   1.000
_cell.angle_alpha   90.00
_cell.angle_beta   90.00
_cell.angle_gamma   90.00
#
_symmetry.space_group_name_H-M   'P 1'
#
loop_
_entity.id
_entity.type
_entity.pdbx_description
1 polymer ?
#
loop_
_entity_poly.entity_id
_entity_poly.type
_entity_poly.pdbx_seq_one_letter_code
_entity_poly.pdbx_strand_id
1 'polypeptide(L)'
;MLCLTEGAKDECNVVEVVARNHDHQEIAVPVANLKLSCQPMLSLDDFPLQLPVTFRLKSGSGPVRITGRHQIVTISNDVSEEEEEAELCPILPANKQGAGP
;
A
#
# COMPACT_ATOMS: atom_id res chain seq x y z
N MET A 1 -2.17 1.51 -13.87
CA MET A 1 -2.27 1.87 -15.31
C MET A 1 -1.85 3.33 -15.49
N LEU A 2 -1.09 3.62 -16.54
CA LEU A 2 -0.75 4.97 -16.99
C LEU A 2 -1.28 5.15 -18.40
N CYS A 3 -1.91 6.29 -18.71
CA CYS A 3 -2.40 6.57 -20.05
C CYS A 3 -2.36 8.06 -20.39
N LEU A 4 -2.13 8.37 -21.66
CA LEU A 4 -2.34 9.70 -22.21
C LEU A 4 -3.86 9.97 -22.30
N THR A 5 -4.27 11.19 -21.98
CA THR A 5 -5.67 11.61 -22.02
C THR A 5 -5.89 12.73 -23.03
N GLU A 6 -7.14 13.18 -23.16
CA GLU A 6 -7.49 14.31 -24.00
C GLU A 6 -6.59 15.54 -23.73
N GLY A 7 -6.14 16.18 -24.79
CA GLY A 7 -5.19 17.30 -24.75
C GLY A 7 -3.71 16.89 -24.84
N ALA A 8 -3.37 15.60 -24.77
CA ALA A 8 -1.99 15.16 -24.94
C ALA A 8 -1.51 15.31 -26.39
N LYS A 9 -0.25 15.71 -26.58
CA LYS A 9 0.41 15.77 -27.89
C LYS A 9 0.98 14.41 -28.28
N ASP A 10 1.19 14.20 -29.58
CA ASP A 10 1.88 13.00 -30.09
C ASP A 10 3.41 13.11 -29.92
N GLU A 11 3.85 13.04 -28.67
CA GLU A 11 5.25 13.10 -28.26
C GLU A 11 5.55 12.08 -27.15
N CYS A 12 6.84 11.86 -26.87
CA CYS A 12 7.26 10.93 -25.83
C CYS A 12 7.08 11.54 -24.44
N ASN A 13 6.07 11.05 -23.73
CA ASN A 13 5.77 11.39 -22.35
C ASN A 13 6.41 10.37 -21.42
N VAL A 14 7.49 10.74 -20.75
CA VAL A 14 8.23 9.86 -19.84
C VAL A 14 7.82 10.16 -18.41
N VAL A 15 7.24 9.18 -17.73
CA VAL A 15 6.90 9.26 -16.30
C VAL A 15 7.96 8.53 -15.51
N GLU A 16 8.48 9.18 -14.48
CA GLU A 16 9.40 8.58 -13.52
C GLU A 16 8.80 8.60 -12.10
N VAL A 17 9.25 7.64 -11.30
CA VAL A 17 8.94 7.54 -9.87
C VAL A 17 10.18 7.95 -9.10
N VAL A 18 10.02 8.93 -8.20
CA VAL A 18 11.02 9.31 -7.22
C VAL A 18 10.65 8.67 -5.89
N ALA A 19 11.53 7.83 -5.36
CA ALA A 19 11.32 7.05 -4.14
C ALA A 19 12.65 6.70 -3.47
N ARG A 20 12.61 6.11 -2.28
CA ARG A 20 13.81 5.61 -1.59
C ARG A 20 14.14 4.19 -2.03
N ASN A 21 15.42 3.93 -2.30
CA ASN A 21 15.94 2.58 -2.52
C ASN A 21 16.24 1.86 -1.19
N HIS A 22 16.81 0.66 -1.27
CA HIS A 22 17.19 -0.16 -0.10
C HIS A 22 18.27 0.49 0.76
N ASP A 23 19.13 1.33 0.18
CA ASP A 23 20.17 2.11 0.88
C ASP A 23 19.65 3.44 1.45
N HIS A 24 18.31 3.62 1.47
CA HIS A 24 17.63 4.85 1.89
C HIS A 24 17.98 6.11 1.07
N GLN A 25 18.55 5.93 -0.12
CA GLN A 25 18.86 7.02 -1.05
C GLN A 25 17.63 7.34 -1.90
N GLU A 26 17.39 8.63 -2.13
CA GLU A 26 16.38 9.07 -3.09
C GLU A 26 16.86 8.79 -4.52
N ILE A 27 16.07 8.03 -5.28
CA ILE A 27 16.35 7.68 -6.66
C ILE A 27 15.15 8.03 -7.55
N ALA A 28 15.42 8.36 -8.81
CA ALA A 28 14.40 8.59 -9.84
C ALA A 28 14.49 7.49 -10.91
N VAL A 29 13.40 6.74 -11.10
CA VAL A 29 13.34 5.60 -12.02
C VAL A 29 12.26 5.84 -13.07
N PRO A 30 12.56 5.85 -14.39
CA PRO A 30 11.54 5.93 -15.43
C PRO A 30 10.70 4.64 -15.42
N VAL A 31 9.38 4.77 -15.32
CA VAL A 31 8.45 3.64 -15.24
C VAL A 31 7.52 3.54 -16.46
N ALA A 32 7.38 4.61 -17.24
CA ALA A 32 6.60 4.60 -18.47
C ALA A 32 7.19 5.56 -19.51
N ASN A 33 7.10 5.15 -20.78
CA ASN A 33 7.28 6.02 -21.93
C ASN A 33 6.04 5.89 -22.82
N LEU A 34 5.21 6.93 -22.86
CA LEU A 34 3.93 6.91 -23.55
C LEU A 34 3.96 7.85 -24.75
N LYS A 35 3.34 7.43 -25.86
CA LYS A 35 3.15 8.25 -27.07
C LYS A 35 1.88 7.84 -27.78
N LEU A 36 1.05 8.80 -28.22
CA LEU A 36 -0.26 8.52 -28.81
C LEU A 36 -0.19 7.57 -30.02
N SER A 37 0.79 7.79 -30.90
CA SER A 37 0.97 7.00 -32.13
C SER A 37 1.62 5.62 -31.93
N CYS A 38 2.12 5.28 -30.74
CA CYS A 38 2.89 4.05 -30.53
C CYS A 38 2.41 3.26 -29.30
N GLN A 39 2.40 3.92 -28.13
CA GLN A 39 2.02 3.31 -26.87
C GLN A 39 1.26 4.34 -26.01
N PRO A 40 -0.05 4.53 -26.23
CA PRO A 40 -0.83 5.53 -25.51
C PRO A 40 -1.13 5.15 -24.06
N MET A 41 -0.99 3.86 -23.72
CA MET A 41 -1.29 3.29 -22.40
C MET A 41 -0.28 2.21 -22.02
N LEU A 42 -0.02 2.09 -20.72
CA LEU A 42 0.80 1.03 -20.12
C LEU A 42 0.15 0.57 -18.80
N SER A 43 -0.02 -0.74 -18.62
CA SER A 43 -0.28 -1.34 -17.31
C SER A 43 1.06 -1.72 -16.67
N LEU A 44 1.19 -1.48 -15.37
CA LEU A 44 2.31 -1.97 -14.56
C LEU A 44 1.88 -3.16 -13.66
N ASP A 45 0.62 -3.61 -13.81
CA ASP A 45 0.00 -4.66 -13.01
C ASP A 45 0.23 -4.45 -11.50
N ASP A 46 0.67 -5.47 -10.76
CA ASP A 46 1.01 -5.37 -9.35
C ASP A 46 2.41 -4.78 -9.18
N PHE A 47 2.51 -3.47 -9.33
CA PHE A 47 3.73 -2.69 -9.08
C PHE A 47 3.66 -1.99 -7.71
N PRO A 48 3.95 -2.69 -6.60
CA PRO A 48 3.88 -2.10 -5.27
C PRO A 48 4.99 -1.06 -5.09
N LEU A 49 4.61 0.06 -4.49
CA LEU A 49 5.52 1.16 -4.17
C LEU A 49 5.45 1.44 -2.68
N GLN A 50 6.62 1.48 -2.03
CA GLN A 50 6.72 1.84 -0.63
C GLN A 50 6.67 3.36 -0.49
N LEU A 51 5.70 3.86 0.28
CA LEU A 51 5.55 5.29 0.55
C LEU A 51 6.71 5.81 1.43
N PRO A 52 7.13 7.09 1.27
CA PRO A 52 6.61 8.08 0.33
C PRO A 52 7.13 7.89 -1.10
N VAL A 53 6.29 8.18 -2.10
CA VAL A 53 6.66 8.21 -3.52
C VAL A 53 6.14 9.47 -4.20
N THR A 54 6.87 9.94 -5.21
CA THR A 54 6.46 11.04 -6.08
C THR A 54 6.46 10.57 -7.53
N PHE A 55 5.37 10.84 -8.26
CA PHE A 55 5.34 10.65 -9.70
C PHE A 55 5.70 11.97 -10.39
N ARG A 56 6.61 11.93 -11.35
CA ARG A 56 7.06 13.10 -12.10
C ARG A 56 7.02 12.86 -13.60
N LEU A 57 6.50 13.83 -14.35
CA LEU A 57 6.66 13.85 -15.79
C LEU A 57 8.05 14.38 -16.11
N LYS A 58 8.95 13.49 -16.55
CA LYS A 58 10.34 13.82 -16.90
C LYS A 58 10.45 14.51 -18.25
N SER A 59 9.61 14.10 -19.20
CA SER A 59 9.53 14.69 -20.54
C SER A 59 8.11 14.59 -21.08
N GLY A 60 7.81 15.42 -22.08
CA GLY A 60 6.47 15.57 -22.65
C GLY A 60 5.62 16.56 -21.87
N SER A 61 4.52 17.01 -22.49
CA SER A 61 3.59 18.00 -21.96
C SER A 61 2.46 17.38 -21.15
N GLY A 62 2.27 16.05 -21.26
CA GLY A 62 1.07 15.38 -20.78
C GLY A 62 -0.19 15.95 -21.45
N PRO A 63 -1.37 15.79 -20.81
CA PRO A 63 -1.60 15.15 -19.51
C PRO A 63 -1.43 13.62 -19.52
N VAL A 64 -0.87 13.09 -18.43
CA VAL A 64 -0.79 11.64 -18.16
C VAL A 64 -1.64 11.33 -16.94
N ARG A 65 -2.59 10.40 -17.07
CA ARG A 65 -3.40 9.89 -15.96
C ARG A 65 -2.77 8.63 -15.40
N ILE A 66 -2.66 8.56 -14.08
CA ILE A 66 -2.19 7.39 -13.34
C ILE A 66 -3.34 6.85 -12.50
N THR A 67 -3.59 5.54 -12.58
CA THR A 67 -4.56 4.84 -11.75
C THR A 67 -3.92 3.63 -11.08
N GLY A 68 -4.34 3.33 -9.86
CA GLY A 68 -3.81 2.23 -9.05
C GLY A 68 -4.65 2.03 -7.79
N ARG A 69 -4.16 1.17 -6.90
CA ARG A 69 -4.80 0.88 -5.60
C ARG A 69 -3.92 1.41 -4.49
N HIS A 70 -4.51 2.10 -3.52
CA HIS A 70 -3.86 2.39 -2.25
C HIS A 70 -4.25 1.28 -1.28
N GLN A 71 -3.29 0.41 -0.93
CA GLN A 71 -3.52 -0.68 0.00
C GLN A 71 -3.03 -0.29 1.40
N ILE A 72 -3.94 -0.30 2.37
CA ILE A 72 -3.63 -0.10 3.79
C ILE A 72 -3.68 -1.48 4.44
N VAL A 73 -2.58 -1.91 5.05
CA VAL A 73 -2.49 -3.19 5.75
C VAL A 73 -2.41 -2.91 7.25
N THR A 74 -3.37 -3.44 8.00
CA THR A 74 -3.31 -3.46 9.47
C THR A 74 -2.55 -4.70 9.89
N ILE A 75 -1.41 -4.52 10.54
CA ILE A 75 -0.72 -5.63 11.20
C ILE A 75 -1.49 -5.88 12.51
N SER A 76 -2.35 -6.90 12.54
CA SER A 76 -2.87 -7.40 13.81
C SER A 76 -1.69 -8.04 14.52
N ASN A 77 -1.26 -7.46 15.64
CA ASN A 77 -0.44 -8.18 16.62
C ASN A 77 -1.35 -9.19 17.33
N ASP A 78 -1.92 -10.15 16.61
CA ASP A 78 -2.30 -11.43 17.23
C ASP A 78 -1.00 -12.17 17.50
N VAL A 79 -0.36 -11.75 18.59
CA VAL A 79 0.53 -12.61 19.35
C VAL A 79 -0.34 -13.81 19.69
N SER A 80 -0.06 -14.95 19.08
CA SER A 80 -0.53 -16.22 19.59
C SER A 80 0.01 -16.33 21.01
N GLU A 81 -0.80 -15.97 22.00
CA GLU A 81 -0.58 -16.36 23.38
C GLU A 81 -0.56 -17.89 23.36
N GLU A 82 0.64 -18.45 23.47
CA GLU A 82 0.82 -19.87 23.76
C GLU A 82 -0.01 -20.17 25.01
N GLU A 83 -0.90 -21.16 24.90
CA GLU A 83 -1.78 -21.60 25.99
C GLU A 83 -0.95 -22.02 27.21
N GLU A 84 -0.70 -21.09 28.15
CA GLU A 84 -0.36 -21.49 29.52
C GLU A 84 -1.63 -22.04 30.15
N GLU A 85 -1.64 -23.36 30.32
CA GLU A 85 -2.63 -24.16 31.03
C GLU A 85 -2.82 -23.62 32.46
N ALA A 86 -3.71 -22.64 32.61
CA ALA A 86 -4.12 -22.15 33.93
C ALA A 86 -4.95 -23.26 34.60
N GLU A 87 -4.33 -24.00 35.52
CA GLU A 87 -5.05 -24.88 36.45
C GLU A 87 -6.18 -24.08 37.11
N LEU A 88 -7.42 -24.37 36.69
CA LEU A 88 -8.63 -23.81 37.26
C LEU A 88 -8.79 -24.32 38.69
N CYS A 89 -8.36 -23.54 39.68
CA CYS A 89 -8.73 -23.77 41.07
C CYS A 89 -10.27 -23.83 41.16
N PRO A 90 -10.86 -24.94 41.66
CA PRO A 90 -12.31 -25.05 41.72
C PRO A 90 -12.89 -24.02 42.69
N ILE A 91 -13.84 -23.23 42.20
CA ILE A 91 -14.56 -22.22 42.96
C ILE A 91 -15.43 -22.94 43.99
N LEU A 92 -15.10 -22.85 45.27
CA LEU A 92 -15.94 -23.36 46.35
C LEU A 92 -17.14 -22.42 46.58
N PRO A 93 -18.37 -22.94 46.70
CA PRO A 93 -19.54 -22.11 46.96
C PRO A 93 -19.51 -21.52 48.38
N ALA A 94 -19.98 -20.28 48.51
CA ALA A 94 -20.02 -19.56 49.77
C ALA A 94 -21.06 -20.17 50.74
N ASN A 95 -20.63 -20.48 51.96
CA ASN A 95 -21.54 -20.91 53.03
C ASN A 95 -22.40 -19.74 53.49
N LYS A 96 -23.70 -19.80 53.18
CA LYS A 96 -24.68 -18.84 53.68
C LYS A 96 -25.02 -19.20 55.13
N GLN A 97 -24.43 -18.49 56.09
CA GLN A 97 -24.91 -18.55 57.47
C GLN A 97 -26.30 -17.92 57.51
N GLY A 98 -27.31 -18.77 57.63
CA GLY A 98 -28.68 -18.35 57.92
C GLY A 98 -28.75 -17.81 59.34
N ALA A 99 -29.28 -16.59 59.49
CA ALA A 99 -29.75 -16.09 60.77
C ALA A 99 -31.27 -15.93 60.68
N GLY A 100 -31.98 -16.93 61.19
CA GLY A 100 -33.23 -16.73 61.92
C GLY A 100 -33.01 -17.21 63.36
N PRO A 101 -33.94 -17.01 64.30
CA PRO A 101 -35.31 -16.51 64.15
C PRO A 101 -35.52 -15.06 64.63
#